data_AF-A0A5C5VNI7-F1
#
_entry.id   AF-A0A5C5VNI7-F1
#
_cell.length_a   1.000
_cell.length_b   1.000
_cell.length_c   1.000
_cell.angle_alpha   90.00
_cell.angle_beta   90.00
_cell.angle_gamma   90.00
#
_symmetry.space_group_name_H-M   'P 1'
#
loop_
_entity.id
_entity.type
_entity.pdbx_description
1 polymer ?
#
loop_
_entity_poly.entity_id
_entity_poly.type
_entity_poly.pdbx_seq_one_letter_code
_entity_poly.pdbx_strand_id
1 'polypeptide(L)'
;MSDVYRNYLEAPNSQGFAQLQAEVAAEPDFDPQGGFVFELEAACQRGDFRETYWRTTEMPFAWVASPAAHFFAGVAANEMGCYGEAELERFLFRSMLEGLLATGDGSLDAPYRITHLSDENDLLAYFSITQGTSPDGAQQLVRKGDRLIDVIHGDDDQSLHFDVTHLAGAQSKARRRPASKFRSLLASSRLGLDKQGFDKRAAF
;
A
#
# COMPACT_ATOMS: atom_id res chain seq x y z
N MET A 1 17.96 -3.46 -9.64
CA MET A 1 17.55 -3.39 -8.22
C MET A 1 18.50 -2.43 -7.52
N SER A 2 17.99 -1.32 -6.96
CA SER A 2 18.84 -0.35 -6.23
C SER A 2 19.37 -0.97 -4.93
N ASP A 3 20.44 -0.39 -4.40
CA ASP A 3 21.02 -0.83 -3.12
C ASP A 3 20.08 -0.56 -1.95
N VAL A 4 19.32 0.53 -1.97
CA VAL A 4 18.31 0.84 -0.94
C VAL A 4 17.21 -0.21 -0.92
N TYR A 5 16.68 -0.60 -2.09
CA TYR A 5 15.64 -1.62 -2.15
C TYR A 5 16.13 -2.97 -1.61
N ARG A 6 17.34 -3.38 -2.00
CA ARG A 6 17.95 -4.61 -1.49
C ARG A 6 18.17 -4.57 0.02
N ASN A 7 18.78 -3.50 0.52
CA ASN A 7 19.05 -3.34 1.95
C ASN A 7 17.76 -3.33 2.78
N TYR A 8 16.69 -2.72 2.25
CA TYR A 8 15.38 -2.76 2.87
C TYR A 8 14.82 -4.18 2.97
N LEU A 9 14.90 -4.97 1.88
CA LEU A 9 14.42 -6.35 1.88
C LEU A 9 15.25 -7.27 2.83
N GLU A 10 16.55 -6.99 2.97
CA GLU A 10 17.44 -7.74 3.89
C GLU A 10 17.19 -7.39 5.36
N ALA A 11 16.85 -6.12 5.66
CA ALA A 11 16.59 -5.65 7.02
C ALA A 11 15.45 -4.62 7.06
N PRO A 12 14.17 -5.07 6.96
CA PRO A 12 13.02 -4.16 6.93
C PRO A 12 12.93 -3.31 8.20
N ASN A 13 12.91 -2.00 8.03
CA ASN A 13 12.71 -1.04 9.11
C ASN A 13 12.17 0.29 8.54
N SER A 14 11.63 1.15 9.42
CA SER A 14 11.00 2.41 9.01
C SER A 14 11.95 3.37 8.30
N GLN A 15 13.23 3.42 8.68
CA GLN A 15 14.23 4.27 8.02
C GLN A 15 14.54 3.77 6.62
N GLY A 16 14.77 2.47 6.45
CA GLY A 16 15.02 1.85 5.15
C GLY A 16 13.83 2.01 4.20
N PHE A 17 12.60 1.85 4.72
CA PHE A 17 11.40 2.08 3.93
C PHE A 17 11.28 3.54 3.49
N ALA A 18 11.52 4.50 4.40
CA ALA A 18 11.48 5.92 4.04
C ALA A 18 12.52 6.29 2.96
N GLN A 19 13.69 5.65 2.96
CA GLN A 19 14.68 5.81 1.89
C GLN A 19 14.18 5.23 0.56
N LEU A 20 13.56 4.05 0.59
CA LEU A 20 12.96 3.43 -0.59
C LEU A 20 11.84 4.30 -1.19
N GLN A 21 10.97 4.88 -0.34
CA GLN A 21 9.93 5.81 -0.78
C GLN A 21 10.53 7.04 -1.47
N ALA A 22 11.65 7.56 -0.97
CA ALA A 22 12.31 8.71 -1.56
C ALA A 22 12.95 8.39 -2.92
N GLU A 23 13.53 7.19 -3.10
CA GLU A 23 14.04 6.76 -4.41
C GLU A 23 12.90 6.57 -5.41
N VAL A 24 11.82 5.89 -5.01
CA VAL A 24 10.62 5.70 -5.85
C VAL A 24 10.03 7.05 -6.29
N ALA A 25 9.89 8.00 -5.37
CA ALA A 25 9.34 9.32 -5.68
C ALA A 25 10.25 10.17 -6.58
N ALA A 26 11.52 9.81 -6.74
CA ALA A 26 12.47 10.48 -7.62
C ALA A 26 12.47 9.92 -9.04
N GLU A 27 11.76 8.81 -9.30
CA GLU A 27 11.69 8.22 -10.63
C GLU A 27 10.92 9.12 -11.62
N PRO A 28 11.38 9.23 -12.89
CA PRO A 28 10.72 10.06 -13.89
C PRO A 28 9.26 9.67 -14.20
N ASP A 29 8.91 8.40 -14.01
CA ASP A 29 7.59 7.82 -14.27
C ASP A 29 6.75 7.63 -12.99
N PHE A 30 7.19 8.22 -11.87
CA PHE A 30 6.44 8.18 -10.63
C PHE A 30 5.03 8.78 -10.78
N ASP A 31 4.01 7.94 -10.54
CA ASP A 31 2.61 8.36 -10.51
C ASP A 31 2.05 8.31 -9.07
N PRO A 32 2.02 9.45 -8.36
CA PRO A 32 1.46 9.52 -7.01
C PRO A 32 -0.03 9.16 -6.94
N GLN A 33 -0.77 9.16 -8.07
CA GLN A 33 -2.20 8.84 -8.09
C GLN A 33 -2.49 7.34 -7.96
N GLY A 34 -1.51 6.46 -8.12
CA GLY A 34 -1.75 5.02 -8.04
C GLY A 34 -2.44 4.42 -9.28
N GLY A 35 -2.37 5.09 -10.44
CA GLY A 35 -3.06 4.70 -11.66
C GLY A 35 -2.76 3.28 -12.11
N PHE A 36 -1.48 2.89 -12.10
CA PHE A 36 -1.04 1.54 -12.44
C PHE A 36 -1.74 0.47 -11.59
N VAL A 37 -1.78 0.65 -10.27
CA VAL A 37 -2.43 -0.28 -9.35
C VAL A 37 -3.93 -0.39 -9.62
N PHE A 38 -4.61 0.73 -9.89
CA PHE A 38 -6.03 0.70 -10.24
C PHE A 38 -6.30 -0.05 -11.54
N GLU A 39 -5.41 0.04 -12.53
CA GLU A 39 -5.50 -0.73 -13.76
C GLU A 39 -5.29 -2.23 -13.52
N LEU A 40 -4.28 -2.62 -12.72
CA LEU A 40 -4.04 -4.02 -12.35
C LEU A 40 -5.24 -4.61 -11.59
N GLU A 41 -5.78 -3.85 -10.64
CA GLU A 41 -6.97 -4.23 -9.87
C GLU A 41 -8.17 -4.47 -10.79
N ALA A 42 -8.44 -3.55 -11.71
CA ALA A 42 -9.54 -3.67 -12.66
C ALA A 42 -9.37 -4.87 -13.60
N ALA A 43 -8.15 -5.15 -14.06
CA ALA A 43 -7.84 -6.32 -14.88
C ALA A 43 -8.10 -7.64 -14.12
N CYS A 44 -7.59 -7.74 -12.89
CA CYS A 44 -7.86 -8.89 -12.01
C CYS A 44 -9.36 -9.07 -11.72
N GLN A 45 -10.12 -7.98 -11.57
CA GLN A 45 -11.57 -8.06 -11.37
C GLN A 45 -12.31 -8.69 -12.54
N ARG A 46 -11.85 -8.43 -13.78
CA ARG A 46 -12.39 -9.02 -15.00
C ARG A 46 -11.87 -10.44 -15.28
N GLY A 47 -10.87 -10.89 -14.53
CA GLY A 47 -10.20 -12.18 -14.75
C GLY A 47 -9.11 -12.13 -15.82
N ASP A 48 -8.66 -10.93 -16.21
CA ASP A 48 -7.62 -10.72 -17.23
C ASP A 48 -6.21 -10.98 -16.65
N PHE A 49 -6.02 -12.10 -15.95
CA PHE A 49 -4.79 -12.40 -15.20
C PHE A 49 -3.54 -12.46 -16.08
N ARG A 50 -3.69 -12.87 -17.34
CA ARG A 50 -2.60 -12.87 -18.32
C ARG A 50 -2.10 -11.46 -18.61
N GLU A 51 -3.01 -10.49 -18.74
CA GLU A 51 -2.64 -9.09 -18.95
C GLU A 51 -1.98 -8.50 -17.70
N THR A 52 -2.56 -8.74 -16.52
CA THR A 52 -1.96 -8.32 -15.25
C THR A 52 -0.54 -8.87 -15.11
N TYR A 53 -0.36 -10.18 -15.33
CA TYR A 53 0.93 -10.86 -15.23
C TYR A 53 2.00 -10.23 -16.13
N TRP A 54 1.66 -9.97 -17.39
CA TRP A 54 2.58 -9.34 -18.33
C TRP A 54 2.93 -7.91 -17.96
N ARG A 55 1.95 -7.12 -17.50
CA ARG A 55 2.19 -5.74 -17.04
C ARG A 55 3.09 -5.69 -15.79
N THR A 56 3.11 -6.75 -14.98
CA THR A 56 3.93 -6.82 -13.76
C THR A 56 5.26 -7.54 -13.94
N THR A 57 5.49 -8.25 -15.06
CA THR A 57 6.75 -8.99 -15.30
C THR A 57 7.96 -8.06 -15.31
N GLU A 58 7.78 -6.84 -15.81
CA GLU A 58 8.77 -5.76 -15.78
C GLU A 58 8.21 -4.57 -14.99
N MET A 59 7.76 -4.83 -13.76
CA MET A 59 7.22 -3.79 -12.90
C MET A 59 8.18 -2.59 -12.82
N PRO A 60 7.74 -1.37 -13.19
CA PRO A 60 8.60 -0.21 -13.13
C PRO A 60 9.06 0.06 -11.70
N PHE A 61 10.29 0.58 -11.54
CA PHE A 61 10.86 0.79 -10.21
C PHE A 61 9.99 1.70 -9.33
N ALA A 62 9.28 2.67 -9.93
CA ALA A 62 8.32 3.53 -9.23
C ALA A 62 7.23 2.75 -8.45
N TRP A 63 6.98 1.48 -8.76
CA TRP A 63 5.91 0.69 -8.12
C TRP A 63 6.41 -0.32 -7.09
N VAL A 64 7.73 -0.49 -6.90
CA VAL A 64 8.29 -1.53 -6.00
C VAL A 64 7.99 -1.26 -4.52
N ALA A 65 7.64 -0.03 -4.16
CA ALA A 65 7.20 0.33 -2.81
C ALA A 65 5.68 0.15 -2.60
N SER A 66 4.92 -0.27 -3.63
CA SER A 66 3.48 -0.45 -3.54
C SER A 66 3.13 -1.88 -3.12
N PRO A 67 2.51 -2.11 -1.95
CA PRO A 67 2.02 -3.43 -1.58
C PRO A 67 0.99 -3.94 -2.59
N ALA A 68 0.02 -3.11 -2.99
CA ALA A 68 -1.00 -3.50 -3.95
C ALA A 68 -0.43 -3.99 -5.29
N ALA A 69 0.63 -3.37 -5.80
CA ALA A 69 1.27 -3.80 -7.05
C ALA A 69 1.78 -5.24 -6.94
N HIS A 70 2.51 -5.55 -5.87
CA HIS A 70 2.99 -6.90 -5.57
C HIS A 70 1.83 -7.88 -5.31
N PHE A 71 0.79 -7.45 -4.61
CA PHE A 71 -0.39 -8.30 -4.39
C PHE A 71 -1.04 -8.74 -5.71
N PHE A 72 -1.30 -7.80 -6.62
CA PHE A 72 -1.93 -8.14 -7.91
C PHE A 72 -0.99 -8.90 -8.85
N ALA A 73 0.32 -8.63 -8.80
CA ALA A 73 1.33 -9.44 -9.49
C ALA A 73 1.29 -10.90 -9.00
N GLY A 74 1.26 -11.11 -7.67
CA GLY A 74 1.19 -12.43 -7.07
C GLY A 74 -0.11 -13.19 -7.37
N VAL A 75 -1.25 -12.49 -7.39
CA VAL A 75 -2.54 -13.06 -7.84
C VAL A 75 -2.43 -13.53 -9.29
N ALA A 76 -1.93 -12.67 -10.18
CA ALA A 76 -1.81 -12.99 -11.59
C ALA A 76 -0.84 -14.15 -11.84
N ALA A 77 0.33 -14.15 -11.19
CA ALA A 77 1.30 -15.25 -11.27
C ALA A 77 0.71 -16.58 -10.79
N ASN A 78 -0.07 -16.57 -9.71
CA ASN A 78 -0.73 -17.76 -9.20
C ASN A 78 -1.73 -18.35 -10.21
N GLU A 79 -2.58 -17.50 -10.79
CA GLU A 79 -3.57 -17.90 -11.80
C GLU A 79 -2.91 -18.40 -13.10
N MET A 80 -1.72 -17.90 -13.43
CA MET A 80 -0.93 -18.37 -14.57
C MET A 80 -0.12 -19.65 -14.29
N GLY A 81 -0.16 -20.19 -13.06
CA GLY A 81 0.61 -21.38 -12.66
C GLY A 81 2.08 -21.09 -12.35
N CYS A 82 2.49 -19.82 -12.29
CA CYS A 82 3.84 -19.36 -11.97
C CYS A 82 4.03 -19.27 -10.43
N TYR A 83 3.90 -20.40 -9.73
CA TYR A 83 3.81 -20.40 -8.27
C TYR A 83 5.05 -19.85 -7.54
N GLY A 84 6.25 -20.05 -8.10
CA GLY A 84 7.49 -19.51 -7.51
C GLY A 84 7.52 -17.97 -7.51
N GLU A 85 7.06 -17.36 -8.60
CA GLU A 85 6.91 -15.91 -8.70
C GLU A 85 5.77 -15.42 -7.80
N ALA A 86 4.68 -16.17 -7.71
CA ALA A 86 3.59 -15.84 -6.80
C ALA A 86 4.04 -15.82 -5.32
N GLU A 87 4.94 -16.73 -4.90
CA GLU A 87 5.54 -16.70 -3.56
C GLU A 87 6.47 -15.51 -3.36
N LEU A 88 7.29 -15.18 -4.37
CA LEU A 88 8.14 -13.99 -4.32
C LEU A 88 7.30 -12.72 -4.15
N GLU A 89 6.26 -12.56 -4.96
CA GLU A 89 5.36 -11.41 -4.89
C GLU A 89 4.60 -11.35 -3.56
N ARG A 90 4.26 -12.50 -2.96
CA ARG A 90 3.70 -12.55 -1.59
C ARG A 90 4.68 -12.05 -0.54
N PHE A 91 5.95 -12.43 -0.65
CA PHE A 91 7.00 -11.92 0.24
C PHE A 91 7.15 -10.40 0.09
N LEU A 92 7.26 -9.91 -1.14
CA LEU A 92 7.40 -8.47 -1.43
C LEU A 92 6.18 -7.66 -0.96
N PHE A 93 4.97 -8.16 -1.19
CA PHE A 93 3.74 -7.57 -0.68
C PHE A 93 3.79 -7.37 0.84
N ARG A 94 4.17 -8.42 1.59
CA ARG A 94 4.27 -8.34 3.06
C ARG A 94 5.34 -7.35 3.49
N SER A 95 6.53 -7.41 2.88
CA SER A 95 7.62 -6.49 3.18
C SER A 95 7.23 -5.04 2.94
N MET A 96 6.52 -4.71 1.85
CA MET A 96 6.08 -3.32 1.60
C MET A 96 4.99 -2.88 2.55
N LEU A 97 4.03 -3.77 2.87
CA LEU A 97 2.97 -3.47 3.82
C LEU A 97 3.52 -3.23 5.23
N GLU A 98 4.48 -4.04 5.68
CA GLU A 98 5.19 -3.84 6.95
C GLU A 98 5.94 -2.51 6.99
N GLY A 99 6.53 -2.11 5.86
CA GLY A 99 7.18 -0.81 5.71
C GLY A 99 6.23 0.36 5.92
N LEU A 100 5.05 0.31 5.27
CA LEU A 100 3.99 1.30 5.47
C LEU A 100 3.53 1.33 6.93
N LEU A 101 3.25 0.16 7.52
CA LEU A 101 2.81 0.05 8.90
C LEU A 101 3.87 0.53 9.91
N ALA A 102 5.15 0.50 9.55
CA ALA A 102 6.23 1.00 10.40
C ALA A 102 6.38 2.54 10.36
N THR A 103 5.67 3.24 9.47
CA THR A 103 5.79 4.70 9.32
C THR A 103 5.00 5.51 10.36
N GLY A 104 4.02 4.89 11.02
CA GLY A 104 3.12 5.54 11.97
C GLY A 104 2.16 4.54 12.62
N ASP A 105 1.16 5.05 13.32
CA ASP A 105 0.07 4.25 13.90
C ASP A 105 -1.32 4.63 13.34
N GLY A 106 -1.37 5.62 12.44
CA GLY A 106 -2.59 6.10 11.81
C GLY A 106 -3.34 7.16 12.62
N SER A 107 -2.80 7.59 13.76
CA SER A 107 -3.30 8.73 14.53
C SER A 107 -2.90 10.07 13.89
N LEU A 108 -3.51 11.17 14.35
CA LEU A 108 -3.15 12.52 13.90
C LEU A 108 -1.72 12.93 14.32
N ASP A 109 -1.15 12.30 15.35
CA ASP A 109 0.23 12.59 15.80
C ASP A 109 1.25 11.74 15.05
N ALA A 110 0.92 10.50 14.72
CA ALA A 110 1.74 9.59 13.93
C ALA A 110 0.97 9.00 12.74
N PRO A 111 0.58 9.81 11.74
CA PRO A 111 -0.13 9.32 10.56
C PRO A 111 0.78 8.43 9.73
N TYR A 112 0.19 7.50 8.96
CA TYR A 112 0.97 6.67 8.03
C TYR A 112 1.53 7.52 6.88
N ARG A 113 2.80 7.32 6.54
CA ARG A 113 3.46 8.02 5.42
C ARG A 113 3.33 7.16 4.17
N ILE A 114 2.45 7.58 3.26
CA ILE A 114 2.16 6.85 2.03
C ILE A 114 3.08 7.27 0.88
N THR A 115 3.29 6.36 -0.07
CA THR A 115 4.06 6.60 -1.30
C THR A 115 3.12 6.93 -2.45
N HIS A 116 2.03 6.16 -2.56
CA HIS A 116 0.99 6.30 -3.57
C HIS A 116 -0.35 6.48 -2.87
N LEU A 117 -1.29 7.20 -3.49
CA LEU A 117 -2.66 7.28 -2.95
C LEU A 117 -3.34 5.90 -2.87
N SER A 118 -2.89 4.91 -3.64
CA SER A 118 -3.36 3.53 -3.52
C SER A 118 -3.06 2.89 -2.16
N ASP A 119 -2.01 3.35 -1.46
CA ASP A 119 -1.58 2.79 -0.17
C ASP A 119 -2.62 3.05 0.93
N GLU A 120 -3.41 4.13 0.81
CA GLU A 120 -4.57 4.38 1.68
C GLU A 120 -5.56 3.19 1.63
N ASN A 121 -5.78 2.64 0.44
CA ASN A 121 -6.68 1.50 0.25
C ASN A 121 -6.10 0.21 0.83
N ASP A 122 -4.78 0.03 0.76
CA ASP A 122 -4.10 -1.10 1.38
C ASP A 122 -4.28 -1.07 2.90
N LEU A 123 -4.03 0.08 3.52
CA LEU A 123 -4.11 0.25 4.97
C LEU A 123 -5.56 0.18 5.47
N LEU A 124 -6.52 0.77 4.78
CA LEU A 124 -7.93 0.65 5.15
C LEU A 124 -8.42 -0.79 5.02
N ALA A 125 -8.04 -1.49 3.96
CA ALA A 125 -8.35 -2.91 3.80
C ALA A 125 -7.70 -3.75 4.91
N TYR A 126 -6.44 -3.48 5.26
CA TYR A 126 -5.72 -4.15 6.34
C TYR A 126 -6.43 -4.03 7.70
N PHE A 127 -6.90 -2.83 8.04
CA PHE A 127 -7.67 -2.57 9.25
C PHE A 127 -9.16 -2.90 9.13
N SER A 128 -9.62 -3.39 7.97
CA SER A 128 -11.03 -3.65 7.68
C SER A 128 -11.94 -2.43 7.87
N ILE A 129 -11.40 -1.24 7.62
CA ILE A 129 -12.12 0.03 7.72
C ILE A 129 -12.85 0.29 6.40
N THR A 130 -14.17 0.37 6.48
CA THR A 130 -15.01 0.82 5.37
C THR A 130 -15.19 2.32 5.48
N GLN A 131 -14.95 3.06 4.40
CA GLN A 131 -15.19 4.51 4.37
C GLN A 131 -16.66 4.80 4.63
N GLY A 132 -16.92 5.77 5.52
CA GLY A 132 -18.27 6.22 5.81
C GLY A 132 -18.99 6.67 4.53
N THR A 133 -20.28 6.37 4.43
CA THR A 133 -21.10 6.72 3.26
C THR A 133 -21.67 8.14 3.32
N SER A 134 -21.36 8.89 4.38
CA SER A 134 -21.87 10.25 4.58
C SER A 134 -21.34 11.21 3.51
N PRO A 135 -22.21 11.97 2.83
CA PRO A 135 -21.82 12.94 1.81
C PRO A 135 -20.96 14.10 2.35
N ASP A 136 -20.94 14.32 3.67
CA ASP A 136 -20.37 15.52 4.30
C ASP A 136 -19.04 15.30 5.05
N GLY A 137 -18.39 14.13 4.95
CA GLY A 137 -17.17 13.94 5.75
C GLY A 137 -16.49 12.57 5.73
N ALA A 138 -16.63 11.76 4.68
CA ALA A 138 -15.91 10.48 4.61
C ALA A 138 -14.37 10.64 4.52
N GLN A 139 -13.93 11.78 3.98
CA GLN A 139 -12.52 12.11 3.81
C GLN A 139 -12.32 13.62 3.94
N GLN A 140 -11.29 14.03 4.67
CA GLN A 140 -10.97 15.43 4.93
C GLN A 140 -9.46 15.67 4.84
N LEU A 141 -9.08 16.72 4.13
CA LEU A 141 -7.70 17.19 4.10
C LEU A 141 -7.48 18.24 5.20
N VAL A 142 -6.55 17.97 6.10
CA VAL A 142 -6.22 18.82 7.26
C VAL A 142 -4.77 19.29 7.16
N ARG A 143 -4.53 20.57 7.46
CA ARG A 143 -3.17 21.12 7.57
C ARG A 143 -2.76 21.20 9.03
N LYS A 144 -1.64 20.56 9.40
CA LYS A 144 -1.08 20.58 10.76
C LYS A 144 0.39 20.99 10.68
N GLY A 145 0.66 22.29 10.87
CA GLY A 145 1.98 22.86 10.64
C GLY A 145 2.35 22.86 9.16
N ASP A 146 3.51 22.27 8.84
CA ASP A 146 3.99 22.04 7.48
C ASP A 146 3.41 20.78 6.82
N ARG A 147 2.74 19.92 7.60
CA ARG A 147 2.17 18.66 7.12
C ARG A 147 0.78 18.84 6.51
N LEU A 148 0.56 18.14 5.41
CA LEU A 148 -0.74 17.91 4.81
C LEU A 148 -1.17 16.49 5.17
N ILE A 149 -2.29 16.38 5.89
CA ILE A 149 -2.79 15.12 6.41
C ILE A 149 -4.13 14.84 5.78
N ASP A 150 -4.25 13.73 5.07
CA ASP A 150 -5.53 13.20 4.63
C ASP A 150 -6.14 12.34 5.74
N VAL A 151 -7.38 12.62 6.09
CA VAL A 151 -8.11 11.96 7.17
C VAL A 151 -9.26 11.20 6.55
N ILE A 152 -9.31 9.90 6.78
CA ILE A 152 -10.36 9.04 6.27
C ILE A 152 -11.18 8.53 7.45
N HIS A 153 -12.45 8.89 7.43
CA HIS A 153 -13.42 8.47 8.44
C HIS A 153 -14.07 7.16 8.00
N GLY A 154 -13.91 6.16 8.85
CA GLY A 154 -14.61 4.90 8.73
C GLY A 154 -15.99 4.94 9.37
N ASP A 155 -16.69 3.82 9.28
CA ASP A 155 -17.83 3.54 10.15
C ASP A 155 -17.36 3.43 11.63
N ASP A 156 -18.28 3.57 12.59
CA ASP A 156 -18.03 3.41 14.03
C ASP A 156 -16.96 4.35 14.64
N ASP A 157 -16.94 5.63 14.22
CA ASP A 157 -16.01 6.69 14.69
C ASP A 157 -14.51 6.38 14.48
N GLN A 158 -14.18 5.35 13.70
CA GLN A 158 -12.80 5.05 13.34
C GLN A 158 -12.26 6.08 12.34
N SER A 159 -10.99 6.44 12.47
CA SER A 159 -10.31 7.25 11.46
C SER A 159 -8.87 6.81 11.27
N LEU A 160 -8.40 6.90 10.02
CA LEU A 160 -6.99 6.79 9.69
C LEU A 160 -6.48 8.09 9.10
N HIS A 161 -5.27 8.45 9.49
CA HIS A 161 -4.60 9.66 9.06
C HIS A 161 -3.39 9.28 8.21
N PHE A 162 -3.24 9.94 7.07
CA PHE A 162 -2.19 9.71 6.10
C PHE A 162 -1.43 11.01 5.85
N ASP A 163 -0.11 10.96 6.00
CA ASP A 163 0.75 12.08 5.60
C ASP A 163 0.93 12.07 4.10
N VAL A 164 0.32 13.06 3.46
CA VAL A 164 0.31 13.25 2.00
C VAL A 164 1.12 14.49 1.59
N THR A 165 1.96 15.01 2.48
CA THR A 165 2.74 16.24 2.26
C THR A 165 3.57 16.15 0.98
N HIS A 166 4.18 14.99 0.71
CA HIS A 166 4.97 14.76 -0.49
C HIS A 166 4.12 14.55 -1.77
N LEU A 167 2.79 14.37 -1.62
CA LEU A 167 1.85 14.13 -2.72
C LEU A 167 0.96 15.34 -3.03
N ALA A 168 1.18 16.48 -2.38
CA ALA A 168 0.29 17.65 -2.43
C ALA A 168 0.03 18.21 -3.85
N GLY A 169 0.94 18.01 -4.80
CA GLY A 169 0.76 18.41 -6.20
C GLY A 169 -0.12 17.46 -7.03
N ALA A 170 -0.40 16.27 -6.50
CA ALA A 170 -1.07 15.20 -7.24
C ALA A 170 -2.55 15.07 -6.89
N GLN A 171 -2.99 15.52 -5.71
CA GLN A 171 -4.36 15.31 -5.25
C GLN A 171 -5.39 16.06 -6.11
N SER A 172 -6.01 15.33 -7.03
CA SER A 172 -7.28 15.74 -7.65
C SER A 172 -8.46 15.22 -6.82
N LYS A 173 -9.64 15.85 -6.96
CA LYS A 173 -10.88 15.53 -6.22
C LYS A 173 -11.02 14.03 -5.93
N ALA A 174 -11.24 13.71 -4.65
CA ALA A 174 -11.46 12.36 -4.12
C ALA A 174 -12.11 11.42 -5.16
N ARG A 175 -11.30 10.55 -5.77
CA ARG A 175 -11.80 9.54 -6.70
C ARG A 175 -12.52 8.49 -5.87
N ARG A 176 -13.80 8.27 -6.18
CA ARG A 176 -14.56 7.16 -5.60
C ARG A 176 -13.82 5.86 -5.89
N ARG A 177 -13.57 5.12 -4.82
CA ARG A 177 -12.91 3.81 -4.84
C ARG A 177 -13.74 2.83 -5.67
N PRO A 178 -13.12 2.07 -6.59
CA PRO A 178 -13.78 0.92 -7.16
C PRO A 178 -14.03 -0.11 -6.05
N ALA A 179 -15.24 -0.63 -5.94
CA ALA A 179 -15.49 -1.79 -5.09
C ALA A 179 -14.65 -2.96 -5.62
N SER A 180 -13.87 -3.60 -4.75
CA SER A 180 -12.98 -4.68 -5.14
C SER A 180 -13.08 -5.87 -4.21
N LYS A 181 -13.43 -7.02 -4.79
CA LYS A 181 -13.50 -8.30 -4.07
C LYS A 181 -12.15 -8.70 -3.47
N PHE A 182 -11.05 -8.27 -4.10
CA PHE A 182 -9.69 -8.61 -3.70
C PHE A 182 -9.23 -7.87 -2.44
N ARG A 183 -9.71 -6.63 -2.21
CA ARG A 183 -9.29 -5.84 -1.05
C ARG A 183 -9.66 -6.51 0.27
N SER A 184 -10.75 -7.27 0.31
CA SER A 184 -11.10 -8.06 1.49
C SER A 184 -10.04 -9.10 1.86
N LEU A 185 -9.18 -9.53 0.92
CA LEU A 185 -8.10 -10.48 1.17
C LEU A 185 -6.90 -9.84 1.88
N LEU A 186 -6.82 -8.50 1.88
CA LEU A 186 -5.75 -7.75 2.54
C LEU A 186 -6.02 -7.53 4.04
N ALA A 187 -7.19 -7.91 4.54
CA ALA A 187 -7.52 -7.79 5.95
C ALA A 187 -6.48 -8.53 6.82
N SER A 188 -6.01 -7.87 7.89
CA SER A 188 -5.02 -8.41 8.85
C SER A 188 -5.34 -9.83 9.32
N SER A 189 -6.61 -10.08 9.67
CA SER A 189 -7.14 -11.39 10.08
C SER A 189 -6.96 -12.52 9.06
N ARG A 190 -6.76 -12.18 7.78
CA ARG A 190 -6.54 -13.13 6.68
C ARG A 190 -5.08 -13.25 6.28
N LEU A 191 -4.28 -12.24 6.58
CA LEU A 191 -2.84 -12.25 6.28
C LEU A 191 -2.01 -12.99 7.34
N GLY A 192 -2.60 -13.31 8.49
CA GLY A 192 -1.89 -13.96 9.59
C GLY A 192 -0.85 -13.05 10.25
N LEU A 193 -1.06 -11.73 10.16
CA LEU A 193 -0.20 -10.69 10.73
C LEU A 193 -0.66 -10.23 12.13
N ASP A 194 -1.56 -10.98 12.77
CA ASP A 194 -2.12 -10.62 14.07
C ASP A 194 -1.07 -10.65 15.20
N LYS A 195 -1.16 -9.64 16.08
CA LYS A 195 -0.22 -9.20 17.13
C LYS A 195 0.09 -10.21 18.26
N GLN A 196 0.33 -11.48 17.97
CA GLN A 196 0.88 -12.46 18.91
C GLN A 196 2.02 -13.24 18.25
N GLY A 197 3.23 -12.67 18.23
CA GLY A 197 4.37 -13.37 17.65
C GLY A 197 5.68 -12.61 17.47
N PHE A 198 5.91 -11.50 18.17
CA PHE A 198 7.28 -11.00 18.37
C PHE A 198 7.63 -11.15 19.84
N ASP A 199 7.73 -12.42 20.27
CA ASP A 199 8.38 -12.74 21.52
C ASP A 199 9.87 -12.42 21.38
N LYS A 200 10.36 -11.60 22.31
CA LYS A 200 11.78 -11.28 22.47
C LYS A 200 12.51 -12.55 22.94
N ARG A 201 12.92 -13.42 22.00
CA ARG A 201 13.94 -14.49 22.13
C ARG A 201 14.19 -15.01 20.72
N ALA A 202 15.39 -14.98 20.14
CA ALA A 202 16.70 -15.26 20.69
C ALA A 202 17.75 -14.34 20.05
N ALA A 203 18.44 -13.55 20.86
CA ALA A 203 19.88 -13.78 21.04
C ALA A 203 20.16 -15.20 21.53
N PHE A 204 20.82 -15.99 20.68
CA PHE A 204 21.99 -16.81 20.98
C PHE A 204 22.75 -17.06 19.68
#